data_AF-A0A495D1F1-F1
#
_entry.id   AF-A0A495D1F1-F1
#
_cell.length_a   1.000
_cell.length_b   1.000
_cell.length_c   1.000
_cell.angle_alpha   90.00
_cell.angle_beta   90.00
_cell.angle_gamma   90.00
#
_symmetry.space_group_name_H-M   'P 1'
#
loop_
_entity.id
_entity.type
_entity.pdbx_description
1 polymer ?
#
loop_
_entity_poly.entity_id
_entity_poly.type
_entity_poly.pdbx_seq_one_letter_code
_entity_poly.pdbx_strand_id
1 'polypeptide(L)'
;MDMIVEGWQAFRASGFGMVVTSTEAQRIYAWIALALVFGASLWFARRQLNLLRSVSAAELDSDLRLPGPVPKKPARIQRRIDWFEARRDEVVHGVWRALGLLLVLGMILPGAVVFMAVWQHDWLLPDYAAPIVIGEGEPVAAVGDVVIFLADQVFRGALADIPEVFRLGLTPVSNNPDNAVISWLVVIYRFAAGMVSGSAIYMLYRVWRGVPRIDRRIADYRERLKQAQLPGA
;
A
#
# COMPACT_ATOMS: atom_id res chain seq x y z
N MET A 1 19.77 1.60 40.59
CA MET A 1 19.87 2.34 39.32
C MET A 1 21.34 2.51 38.95
N ASP A 2 22.20 2.88 39.90
CA ASP A 2 23.66 2.98 39.72
C ASP A 2 24.33 1.68 39.26
N MET A 3 23.95 0.53 39.84
CA MET A 3 24.48 -0.78 39.44
C MET A 3 24.18 -1.16 37.97
N ILE A 4 23.07 -0.68 37.40
CA ILE A 4 22.72 -0.89 35.98
C ILE A 4 23.52 0.06 35.09
N VAL A 5 23.75 1.29 35.53
CA VAL A 5 24.55 2.28 34.82
C VAL A 5 26.03 1.87 34.80
N GLU A 6 26.57 1.45 35.93
CA GLU A 6 27.94 0.93 36.05
C GLU A 6 28.13 -0.36 35.25
N GLY A 7 27.17 -1.29 35.30
CA GLY A 7 27.18 -2.50 34.48
C GLY A 7 27.14 -2.20 32.97
N TRP A 8 26.35 -1.21 32.56
CA TRP A 8 26.30 -0.76 31.17
C TRP A 8 27.60 -0.07 30.70
N GLN A 9 28.22 0.73 31.56
CA GLN A 9 29.51 1.36 31.28
C GLN A 9 30.63 0.31 31.20
N ALA A 10 30.66 -0.65 32.12
CA ALA A 10 31.61 -1.78 32.09
C ALA A 10 31.42 -2.66 30.85
N PHE A 11 30.18 -2.90 30.43
CA PHE A 11 29.88 -3.59 29.18
C PHE A 11 30.40 -2.80 27.98
N ARG A 12 30.10 -1.49 27.86
CA ARG A 12 30.60 -0.64 26.76
C ARG A 12 32.12 -0.59 26.71
N ALA A 13 32.80 -0.63 27.86
CA ALA A 13 34.26 -0.66 27.95
C ALA A 13 34.87 -2.03 27.65
N SER A 14 34.07 -3.10 27.61
CA SER A 14 34.56 -4.43 27.22
C SER A 14 34.85 -4.49 25.71
N GLY A 15 35.81 -5.33 25.29
CA GLY A 15 36.13 -5.51 23.87
C GLY A 15 34.92 -5.90 23.01
N PHE A 16 34.01 -6.72 23.54
CA PHE A 16 32.76 -7.08 22.87
C PHE A 16 31.76 -5.92 22.82
N GLY A 17 31.56 -5.21 23.93
CA GLY A 17 30.63 -4.07 23.98
C GLY A 17 31.08 -2.90 23.11
N MET A 18 32.39 -2.64 22.99
CA MET A 18 32.92 -1.66 22.03
C MET A 18 32.58 -2.03 20.59
N VAL A 19 32.70 -3.31 20.20
CA VAL A 19 32.36 -3.78 18.85
C VAL A 19 30.87 -3.63 18.58
N VAL A 20 30.02 -4.09 19.50
CA VAL A 20 28.56 -4.07 19.35
C VAL A 20 27.96 -2.67 19.41
N THR A 21 28.60 -1.72 20.12
CA THR A 21 28.14 -0.32 20.21
C THR A 21 28.84 0.62 19.24
N SER A 22 29.78 0.12 18.43
CA SER A 22 30.46 0.90 17.39
C SER A 22 29.49 1.49 16.37
N THR A 23 29.87 2.61 15.76
CA THR A 23 29.09 3.28 14.71
C THR A 23 28.81 2.34 13.54
N GLU A 24 29.78 1.50 13.16
CA GLU A 24 29.59 0.52 12.09
C GLU A 24 28.54 -0.53 12.45
N ALA A 25 28.57 -1.06 13.68
CA ALA A 25 27.55 -2.00 14.13
C ALA A 25 26.15 -1.37 14.15
N GLN A 26 26.04 -0.11 14.58
CA GLN A 26 24.77 0.64 14.57
C GLN A 26 24.21 0.82 13.14
N ARG A 27 25.08 1.12 12.16
CA ARG A 27 24.68 1.20 10.74
C ARG A 27 24.16 -0.14 10.23
N ILE A 28 24.84 -1.24 10.56
CA ILE A 28 24.39 -2.59 10.19
C ILE A 28 23.02 -2.88 10.81
N TYR A 29 22.82 -2.57 12.08
CA TYR A 29 21.51 -2.75 12.74
C TYR A 29 20.42 -1.90 12.10
N ALA A 30 20.71 -0.67 11.74
CA ALA A 30 19.77 0.20 11.04
C ALA A 30 19.38 -0.39 9.68
N TRP A 31 20.35 -0.89 8.90
CA TRP A 31 20.08 -1.55 7.62
C TRP A 31 19.26 -2.82 7.77
N ILE A 32 19.56 -3.65 8.79
CA ILE A 32 18.75 -4.83 9.09
C ILE A 32 17.32 -4.44 9.42
N ALA A 33 17.12 -3.41 10.27
CA ALA A 33 15.79 -2.94 10.63
C ALA A 33 15.03 -2.41 9.42
N LEU A 34 15.66 -1.58 8.57
CA LEU A 34 15.07 -1.07 7.34
C LEU A 34 14.71 -2.20 6.38
N ALA A 35 15.60 -3.17 6.16
CA ALA A 35 15.36 -4.32 5.30
C ALA A 35 14.22 -5.21 5.81
N LEU A 36 14.13 -5.42 7.13
CA LEU A 36 13.04 -6.17 7.75
C LEU A 36 11.70 -5.46 7.60
N VAL A 37 11.63 -4.15 7.86
CA VAL A 37 10.40 -3.36 7.69
C VAL A 37 9.97 -3.34 6.22
N PHE A 38 10.93 -3.13 5.31
CA PHE A 38 10.67 -3.11 3.87
C PHE A 38 10.19 -4.49 3.37
N GLY A 39 10.93 -5.56 3.68
CA GLY A 39 10.57 -6.92 3.30
C GLY A 39 9.23 -7.37 3.90
N ALA A 40 8.99 -7.11 5.18
CA ALA A 40 7.74 -7.46 5.85
C ALA A 40 6.56 -6.70 5.25
N SER A 41 6.68 -5.38 5.04
CA SER A 41 5.60 -4.57 4.45
C SER A 41 5.21 -5.06 3.06
N LEU A 42 6.19 -5.36 2.20
CA LEU A 42 5.95 -5.94 0.87
C LEU A 42 5.36 -7.35 0.94
N TRP A 43 5.81 -8.19 1.87
CA TRP A 43 5.26 -9.53 2.06
C TRP A 43 3.80 -9.48 2.51
N PHE A 44 3.46 -8.62 3.47
CA PHE A 44 2.08 -8.42 3.92
C PHE A 44 1.22 -7.80 2.82
N ALA A 45 1.74 -6.85 2.04
CA ALA A 45 1.05 -6.30 0.88
C ALA A 45 0.73 -7.39 -0.14
N ARG A 46 1.70 -8.26 -0.48
CA ARG A 46 1.50 -9.40 -1.38
C ARG A 46 0.46 -10.39 -0.84
N ARG A 47 0.52 -10.71 0.45
CA ARG A 47 -0.47 -11.59 1.10
C ARG A 47 -1.87 -10.98 1.01
N GLN A 48 -1.99 -9.67 1.29
CA GLN A 48 -3.24 -8.94 1.18
C GLN A 48 -3.78 -8.94 -0.26
N LEU A 49 -2.92 -8.69 -1.26
CA LEU A 49 -3.29 -8.79 -2.68
C LEU A 49 -3.88 -10.15 -3.04
N ASN A 50 -3.25 -11.24 -2.59
CA ASN A 50 -3.71 -12.58 -2.89
C ASN A 50 -5.07 -12.89 -2.25
N LEU A 51 -5.29 -12.46 -1.00
CA LEU A 51 -6.58 -12.59 -0.33
C LEU A 51 -7.69 -11.83 -1.05
N LEU A 52 -7.39 -10.61 -1.52
CA LEU A 52 -8.35 -9.79 -2.23
C LEU A 52 -8.71 -10.36 -3.61
N ARG A 53 -7.74 -10.97 -4.30
CA ARG A 53 -8.00 -11.69 -5.55
C ARG A 53 -8.90 -12.92 -5.35
N SER A 54 -8.74 -13.66 -4.24
CA SER A 54 -9.56 -14.86 -3.98
C SER A 54 -10.99 -14.54 -3.55
N VAL A 55 -11.18 -13.55 -2.67
CA VAL A 55 -12.51 -13.19 -2.14
C VAL A 55 -13.37 -12.52 -3.21
N SER A 56 -12.80 -11.56 -3.95
CA SER A 56 -13.55 -10.80 -4.97
C SER A 56 -14.02 -11.62 -6.18
N ALA A 57 -13.39 -12.77 -6.47
CA ALA A 57 -13.82 -13.66 -7.53
C ALA A 57 -15.05 -14.49 -7.13
N ALA A 58 -15.08 -14.96 -5.89
CA ALA A 58 -16.16 -15.81 -5.40
C ALA A 58 -17.43 -14.99 -5.10
N GLU A 59 -17.31 -13.83 -4.46
CA GLU A 59 -18.47 -13.06 -3.97
C GLU A 59 -19.29 -12.43 -5.10
N LEU A 60 -18.65 -11.82 -6.10
CA LEU A 60 -19.35 -11.18 -7.23
C LEU A 60 -20.10 -12.15 -8.15
N ASP A 61 -19.62 -13.40 -8.27
CA ASP A 61 -20.29 -14.44 -9.06
C ASP A 61 -21.36 -15.19 -8.25
N SER A 62 -21.16 -15.38 -6.94
CA SER A 62 -22.18 -15.99 -6.07
C SER A 62 -23.38 -15.08 -5.85
N ASP A 63 -23.17 -13.76 -5.80
CA ASP A 63 -24.21 -12.76 -5.51
C ASP A 63 -25.29 -12.64 -6.61
N LEU A 64 -25.00 -13.13 -7.83
CA LEU A 64 -25.97 -13.22 -8.92
C LEU A 64 -26.83 -14.49 -8.88
N ARG A 65 -26.44 -15.49 -8.07
CA ARG A 65 -27.06 -16.82 -8.04
C ARG A 65 -27.57 -17.14 -6.64
N LEU A 66 -28.43 -16.30 -6.08
CA LEU A 66 -29.12 -16.70 -4.87
C LEU A 66 -30.07 -17.88 -5.21
N PRO A 67 -29.90 -19.05 -4.58
CA PRO A 67 -30.76 -20.19 -4.85
C PRO A 67 -32.15 -19.94 -4.27
N GLY A 68 -33.18 -20.20 -5.09
CA GLY A 68 -34.57 -20.24 -4.66
C GLY A 68 -35.51 -19.28 -5.40
N PRO A 69 -36.83 -19.53 -5.31
CA PRO A 69 -37.83 -18.74 -5.99
C PRO A 69 -37.92 -17.30 -5.44
N VAL A 70 -38.32 -16.36 -6.29
CA VAL A 70 -38.49 -14.95 -5.92
C VAL A 70 -39.56 -14.83 -4.82
N PRO A 71 -39.25 -14.19 -3.67
CA PRO A 71 -40.20 -14.06 -2.57
C PRO A 71 -41.41 -13.19 -2.97
N LYS A 72 -42.61 -13.65 -2.62
CA LYS A 72 -43.88 -12.94 -2.88
C LYS A 72 -44.44 -12.18 -1.66
N LYS A 73 -44.09 -12.59 -0.44
CA LYS A 73 -44.61 -11.98 0.79
C LYS A 73 -43.87 -10.65 1.09
N PRO A 74 -44.55 -9.54 1.41
CA PRO A 74 -43.91 -8.24 1.69
C PRO A 74 -42.77 -8.32 2.71
N ALA A 75 -42.99 -9.02 3.85
CA ALA A 75 -41.96 -9.19 4.88
C ALA A 75 -40.71 -9.96 4.39
N ARG A 76 -40.86 -10.90 3.46
CA ARG A 76 -39.71 -11.62 2.87
C ARG A 76 -39.00 -10.79 1.81
N ILE A 77 -39.73 -9.93 1.09
CA ILE A 77 -39.15 -8.98 0.13
C ILE A 77 -38.33 -7.93 0.88
N GLN A 78 -38.84 -7.36 1.97
CA GLN A 78 -38.10 -6.40 2.81
C GLN A 78 -36.80 -7.00 3.34
N ARG A 79 -36.85 -8.19 3.96
CA ARG A 79 -35.64 -8.87 4.43
C ARG A 79 -34.60 -9.11 3.33
N ARG A 80 -35.05 -9.25 2.08
CA ARG A 80 -34.15 -9.44 0.93
C ARG A 80 -33.50 -8.11 0.53
N ILE A 81 -34.23 -7.01 0.59
CA ILE A 81 -33.70 -5.65 0.39
C ILE A 81 -32.64 -5.36 1.47
N ASP A 82 -32.99 -5.56 2.74
CA ASP A 82 -32.07 -5.31 3.87
C ASP A 82 -30.78 -6.14 3.72
N TRP A 83 -30.89 -7.39 3.27
CA TRP A 83 -29.74 -8.26 3.00
C TRP A 83 -28.84 -7.71 1.88
N PHE A 84 -29.41 -7.25 0.76
CA PHE A 84 -28.64 -6.65 -0.32
C PHE A 84 -28.00 -5.32 0.07
N GLU A 85 -28.68 -4.51 0.88
CA GLU A 85 -28.14 -3.23 1.41
C GLU A 85 -26.97 -3.47 2.36
N ALA A 86 -27.13 -4.36 3.34
CA ALA A 86 -26.05 -4.74 4.25
C ALA A 86 -24.85 -5.30 3.48
N ARG A 87 -25.10 -6.11 2.45
CA ARG A 87 -24.05 -6.70 1.61
C ARG A 87 -23.32 -5.66 0.76
N ARG A 88 -24.06 -4.72 0.16
CA ARG A 88 -23.47 -3.60 -0.59
C ARG A 88 -22.51 -2.82 0.31
N ASP A 89 -22.94 -2.49 1.52
CA ASP A 89 -22.14 -1.73 2.46
C ASP A 89 -20.93 -2.53 2.93
N GLU A 90 -21.08 -3.83 3.20
CA GLU A 90 -19.96 -4.72 3.55
C GLU A 90 -18.92 -4.78 2.43
N VAL A 91 -19.34 -4.94 1.17
CA VAL A 91 -18.43 -4.98 0.01
C VAL A 91 -17.72 -3.64 -0.16
N VAL A 92 -18.42 -2.51 -0.11
CA VAL A 92 -17.82 -1.19 -0.29
C VAL A 92 -16.83 -0.88 0.83
N HIS A 93 -17.23 -1.02 2.09
CA HIS A 93 -16.35 -0.75 3.23
C HIS A 93 -15.19 -1.75 3.29
N GLY A 94 -15.45 -3.02 3.00
CA GLY A 94 -14.44 -4.07 2.93
C GLY A 94 -13.38 -3.77 1.88
N VAL A 95 -13.79 -3.35 0.68
CA VAL A 95 -12.87 -2.97 -0.39
C VAL A 95 -12.08 -1.71 -0.03
N TRP A 96 -12.71 -0.67 0.52
CA TRP A 96 -11.98 0.53 0.94
C TRP A 96 -10.96 0.26 2.04
N ARG A 97 -11.33 -0.53 3.05
CA ARG A 97 -10.39 -0.94 4.12
C ARG A 97 -9.24 -1.75 3.56
N ALA A 98 -9.53 -2.68 2.66
CA ALA A 98 -8.55 -3.50 2.00
C ALA A 98 -7.59 -2.69 1.11
N LEU A 99 -8.12 -1.75 0.33
CA LEU A 99 -7.34 -0.81 -0.47
C LEU A 99 -6.46 0.07 0.41
N GLY A 100 -7.02 0.64 1.48
CA GLY A 100 -6.25 1.45 2.42
C GLY A 100 -5.08 0.68 3.03
N LEU A 101 -5.34 -0.54 3.51
CA LEU A 101 -4.29 -1.41 4.05
C LEU A 101 -3.24 -1.76 2.99
N LEU A 102 -3.67 -2.06 1.78
CA LEU A 102 -2.77 -2.35 0.66
C LEU A 102 -1.88 -1.15 0.30
N LEU A 103 -2.43 0.06 0.26
CA LEU A 103 -1.67 1.28 -0.01
C LEU A 103 -0.65 1.55 1.09
N VAL A 104 -1.04 1.37 2.35
CA VAL A 104 -0.13 1.56 3.50
C VAL A 104 1.03 0.57 3.43
N LEU A 105 0.74 -0.72 3.27
CA LEU A 105 1.75 -1.78 3.29
C LEU A 105 2.60 -1.82 2.01
N GLY A 106 2.03 -1.43 0.87
CA GLY A 106 2.65 -1.59 -0.44
C GLY A 106 3.24 -0.31 -1.04
N MET A 107 2.87 0.87 -0.53
CA MET A 107 3.42 2.15 -0.96
C MET A 107 3.96 2.98 0.20
N ILE A 108 3.15 3.26 1.23
CA ILE A 108 3.54 4.24 2.26
C ILE A 108 4.71 3.74 3.11
N LEU A 109 4.62 2.52 3.67
CA LEU A 109 5.69 1.96 4.49
C LEU A 109 6.98 1.72 3.69
N PRO A 110 6.94 1.05 2.50
CA PRO A 110 8.11 0.95 1.64
C PRO A 110 8.71 2.31 1.26
N GLY A 111 7.86 3.28 0.93
CA GLY A 111 8.28 4.64 0.60
C GLY A 111 8.93 5.36 1.78
N ALA A 112 8.46 5.15 3.01
CA ALA A 112 9.09 5.69 4.22
C ALA A 112 10.47 5.08 4.49
N VAL A 113 10.69 3.80 4.16
CA VAL A 113 12.03 3.20 4.25
C VAL A 113 12.96 3.84 3.22
N VAL A 114 12.51 4.02 1.96
CA VAL A 114 13.31 4.72 0.94
C VAL A 114 13.59 6.16 1.36
N PHE A 115 12.59 6.86 1.89
CA PHE A 115 12.74 8.21 2.44
C PHE A 115 13.85 8.26 3.49
N MET A 116 13.79 7.37 4.49
CA MET A 116 14.78 7.33 5.57
C MET A 116 16.18 6.99 5.05
N ALA A 117 16.28 6.07 4.08
CA ALA A 117 17.55 5.70 3.49
C ALA A 117 18.19 6.85 2.70
N VAL A 118 17.40 7.65 1.99
CA VAL A 118 17.86 8.85 1.28
C VAL A 118 18.17 9.99 2.25
N TRP A 119 17.29 10.24 3.23
CA TRP A 119 17.41 11.33 4.19
C TRP A 119 18.59 11.16 5.15
N GLN A 120 18.86 9.93 5.60
CA GLN A 120 19.98 9.59 6.49
C GLN A 120 21.19 9.03 5.74
N HIS A 121 21.29 9.29 4.43
CA HIS A 121 22.32 8.73 3.56
C HIS A 121 23.74 8.95 4.11
N ASP A 122 24.07 10.19 4.49
CA ASP A 122 25.42 10.54 4.96
C ASP A 122 25.85 9.73 6.19
N TRP A 123 24.90 9.33 7.03
CA TRP A 123 25.17 8.48 8.19
C TRP A 123 25.14 6.99 7.85
N LEU A 124 24.20 6.56 6.99
CA LEU A 124 23.99 5.15 6.63
C LEU A 124 25.03 4.61 5.64
N LEU A 125 25.49 5.45 4.72
CA LEU A 125 26.35 5.13 3.58
C LEU A 125 27.31 6.29 3.27
N PRO A 126 28.18 6.69 4.23
CA PRO A 126 29.06 7.86 4.10
C PRO A 126 29.99 7.81 2.88
N ASP A 127 30.40 6.60 2.46
CA ASP A 127 31.36 6.39 1.38
C ASP A 127 30.70 6.22 0.00
N TYR A 128 29.37 6.30 -0.07
CA TYR A 128 28.61 6.11 -1.30
C TYR A 128 28.24 7.47 -1.92
N ALA A 129 28.10 7.48 -3.25
CA ALA A 129 27.65 8.64 -3.99
C ALA A 129 26.29 9.16 -3.45
N ALA A 130 26.09 10.47 -3.51
CA ALA A 130 24.84 11.10 -3.09
C ALA A 130 23.64 10.42 -3.77
N PRO A 131 22.54 10.13 -3.04
CA PRO A 131 21.47 9.25 -3.50
C PRO A 131 20.61 9.88 -4.59
N ILE A 132 20.56 11.21 -4.65
CA ILE A 132 19.80 11.96 -5.64
C ILE A 132 20.70 12.98 -6.33
N VAL A 133 20.39 13.27 -7.59
CA VAL A 133 21.01 14.32 -8.39
C VAL A 133 19.94 15.38 -8.66
N ILE A 134 20.17 16.58 -8.15
CA ILE A 134 19.40 17.78 -8.50
C ILE A 134 20.17 18.45 -9.64
N GLY A 135 19.48 18.93 -10.68
CA GLY A 135 20.11 19.66 -11.78
C GLY A 135 21.14 20.68 -11.27
N GLU A 136 22.32 20.73 -11.92
CA GLU A 136 23.50 21.52 -11.54
C GLU A 136 24.31 21.06 -10.30
N GLY A 137 24.22 19.79 -9.89
CA GLY A 137 25.26 19.18 -9.06
C GLY A 137 25.33 19.67 -7.61
N GLU A 138 24.27 20.29 -7.11
CA GLU A 138 24.14 20.65 -5.69
C GLU A 138 23.87 19.37 -4.85
N PRO A 139 24.73 19.06 -3.85
CA PRO A 139 24.75 17.76 -3.19
C PRO A 139 23.74 17.59 -2.05
N VAL A 140 22.95 18.62 -1.70
CA VAL A 140 22.10 18.58 -0.49
C VAL A 140 20.62 18.64 -0.86
N ALA A 141 19.96 17.50 -0.74
CA ALA A 141 18.51 17.40 -0.81
C ALA A 141 17.87 18.05 0.41
N ALA A 142 17.06 19.10 0.23
CA ALA A 142 16.15 19.51 1.29
C ALA A 142 15.12 18.37 1.54
N VAL A 143 14.50 18.31 2.72
CA VAL A 143 13.42 17.33 3.02
C VAL A 143 12.38 17.30 1.89
N GLY A 144 12.05 18.49 1.37
CA GLY A 144 11.12 18.65 0.25
C GLY A 144 11.54 17.90 -1.01
N ASP A 145 12.83 17.91 -1.36
CA ASP A 145 13.34 17.24 -2.56
C ASP A 145 13.24 15.72 -2.46
N VAL A 146 13.46 15.16 -1.26
CA VAL A 146 13.28 13.72 -1.01
C VAL A 146 11.81 13.32 -1.11
N VAL A 147 10.89 14.12 -0.56
CA VAL A 147 9.45 13.87 -0.66
C VAL A 147 8.99 13.91 -2.12
N ILE A 148 9.45 14.92 -2.85
CA ILE A 148 9.11 15.08 -4.26
C ILE A 148 9.70 13.95 -5.11
N PHE A 149 10.95 13.55 -4.85
CA PHE A 149 11.58 12.38 -5.46
C PHE A 149 10.73 11.12 -5.27
N LEU A 150 10.24 10.86 -4.05
CA LEU A 150 9.39 9.70 -3.77
C LEU A 150 8.06 9.76 -4.50
N ALA A 151 7.43 10.95 -4.56
CA ALA A 151 6.20 11.15 -5.33
C ALA A 151 6.42 10.85 -6.82
N ASP A 152 7.56 11.29 -7.38
CA ASP A 152 7.97 10.98 -8.75
C ASP A 152 8.20 9.48 -8.95
N GLN A 153 8.82 8.77 -7.99
CA GLN A 153 8.98 7.32 -8.08
C GLN A 153 7.64 6.56 -8.01
N VAL A 154 6.68 7.03 -7.20
CA VAL A 154 5.31 6.46 -7.20
C VAL A 154 4.64 6.70 -8.54
N PHE A 155 4.72 7.91 -9.09
CA PHE A 155 4.12 8.26 -10.37
C PHE A 155 4.70 7.40 -11.51
N ARG A 156 6.03 7.27 -11.56
CA ARG A 156 6.72 6.41 -12.53
C ARG A 156 6.47 4.93 -12.30
N GLY A 157 6.32 4.48 -11.06
CA GLY A 157 5.95 3.10 -10.75
C GLY A 157 4.51 2.78 -11.18
N ALA A 158 3.58 3.69 -10.92
CA ALA A 158 2.15 3.53 -11.21
C ALA A 158 1.84 3.57 -12.71
N LEU A 159 2.58 4.39 -13.48
CA LEU A 159 2.39 4.58 -14.92
C LEU A 159 3.41 3.82 -15.79
N ALA A 160 4.24 2.97 -15.17
CA ALA A 160 5.30 2.21 -15.83
C ALA A 160 6.18 3.10 -16.73
N ASP A 161 6.36 2.72 -18.00
CA ASP A 161 7.25 3.42 -18.93
C ASP A 161 6.64 4.70 -19.52
N ILE A 162 5.35 4.98 -19.31
CA ILE A 162 4.68 6.15 -19.92
C ILE A 162 5.39 7.46 -19.56
N PRO A 163 5.71 7.75 -18.28
CA PRO A 163 6.42 8.98 -17.93
C PRO A 163 7.83 9.04 -18.51
N GLU A 164 8.48 7.90 -18.70
CA GLU A 164 9.83 7.82 -19.26
C GLU A 164 9.83 8.10 -20.77
N VAL A 165 8.88 7.49 -21.50
CA VAL A 165 8.68 7.71 -22.95
C VAL A 165 8.33 9.16 -23.26
N PHE A 166 7.51 9.80 -22.42
CA PHE A 166 7.11 11.21 -22.61
C PHE A 166 8.02 12.22 -21.90
N ARG A 167 9.11 11.77 -21.25
CA ARG A 167 10.00 12.62 -20.43
C ARG A 167 9.24 13.45 -19.38
N LEU A 168 8.14 12.91 -18.86
CA LEU A 168 7.35 13.50 -17.79
C LEU A 168 8.05 13.18 -16.46
N GLY A 169 8.94 14.06 -16.02
CA GLY A 169 9.39 14.09 -14.63
C GLY A 169 8.56 15.12 -13.87
N LEU A 170 8.10 14.77 -12.67
CA LEU A 170 7.46 15.77 -11.80
C LEU A 170 8.48 16.83 -11.34
N THR A 171 9.78 16.51 -11.39
CA THR A 171 10.89 17.40 -11.01
C THR A 171 12.22 17.10 -11.69
N PRO A 172 13.19 18.04 -11.62
CA PRO A 172 14.58 17.81 -12.04
C PRO A 172 15.40 16.94 -11.07
N VAL A 173 14.77 16.31 -10.08
CA VAL A 173 15.43 15.45 -9.09
C VAL A 173 15.41 14.01 -9.59
N SER A 174 16.59 13.39 -9.69
CA SER A 174 16.74 12.03 -10.22
C SER A 174 17.55 11.14 -9.29
N ASN A 175 17.37 9.83 -9.39
CA ASN A 175 18.18 8.86 -8.64
C ASN A 175 19.61 8.85 -9.20
N ASN A 176 20.62 8.87 -8.33
CA ASN A 176 22.01 8.71 -8.75
C ASN A 176 22.35 7.22 -8.99
N PRO A 177 22.63 6.79 -10.24
CA PRO A 177 22.94 5.39 -10.53
C PRO A 177 24.24 4.90 -9.88
N ASP A 178 25.16 5.81 -9.52
CA ASP A 178 26.41 5.45 -8.86
C ASP A 178 26.18 4.95 -7.43
N ASN A 179 25.03 5.27 -6.83
CA ASN A 179 24.58 4.68 -5.57
C ASN A 179 23.71 3.44 -5.84
N ALA A 180 24.37 2.32 -6.08
CA ALA A 180 23.69 1.06 -6.43
C ALA A 180 22.73 0.57 -5.33
N VAL A 181 23.04 0.80 -4.05
CA VAL A 181 22.22 0.34 -2.91
C VAL A 181 20.86 1.03 -2.92
N ILE A 182 20.84 2.36 -2.99
CA ILE A 182 19.62 3.15 -3.04
C ILE A 182 18.88 2.92 -4.37
N SER A 183 19.62 2.79 -5.48
CA SER A 183 19.04 2.48 -6.79
C SER A 183 18.22 1.18 -6.79
N TRP A 184 18.76 0.10 -6.22
CA TRP A 184 18.03 -1.17 -6.11
C TRP A 184 16.81 -1.06 -5.21
N LEU A 185 16.91 -0.32 -4.11
CA LEU A 185 15.78 -0.07 -3.22
C LEU A 185 14.66 0.66 -3.94
N VAL A 186 15.00 1.68 -4.74
CA VAL A 186 14.06 2.45 -5.58
C VAL A 186 13.42 1.57 -6.65
N VAL A 187 14.17 0.69 -7.31
CA VAL A 187 13.64 -0.26 -8.31
C VAL A 187 12.59 -1.18 -7.68
N ILE A 188 12.91 -1.79 -6.53
CA ILE A 188 11.96 -2.68 -5.84
C ILE A 188 10.72 -1.90 -5.41
N TYR A 189 10.92 -0.67 -4.91
CA TYR A 189 9.82 0.21 -4.53
C TYR A 189 8.91 0.56 -5.72
N ARG A 190 9.48 0.94 -6.87
CA ARG A 190 8.70 1.23 -8.11
C ARG A 190 7.92 0.01 -8.57
N PHE A 191 8.53 -1.16 -8.54
CA PHE A 191 7.86 -2.41 -8.92
C PHE A 191 6.68 -2.71 -7.98
N ALA A 192 6.86 -2.55 -6.67
CA ALA A 192 5.79 -2.68 -5.69
C ALA A 192 4.66 -1.65 -5.93
N ALA A 193 5.00 -0.38 -6.13
CA ALA A 193 4.05 0.69 -6.40
C ALA A 193 3.22 0.42 -7.67
N GLY A 194 3.84 -0.13 -8.72
CA GLY A 194 3.15 -0.55 -9.94
C GLY A 194 2.17 -1.70 -9.70
N MET A 195 2.60 -2.76 -9.01
CA MET A 195 1.72 -3.89 -8.66
C MET A 195 0.54 -3.47 -7.79
N VAL A 196 0.78 -2.59 -6.81
CA VAL A 196 -0.25 -2.07 -5.92
C VAL A 196 -1.23 -1.20 -6.70
N SER A 197 -0.73 -0.27 -7.52
CA SER A 197 -1.55 0.61 -8.36
C SER A 197 -2.46 -0.19 -9.30
N GLY A 198 -1.90 -1.15 -10.03
CA GLY A 198 -2.67 -2.02 -10.92
C GLY A 198 -3.75 -2.82 -10.19
N SER A 199 -3.43 -3.32 -8.99
CA SER A 199 -4.39 -4.05 -8.16
C SER A 199 -5.48 -3.14 -7.60
N ALA A 200 -5.13 -1.92 -7.19
CA ALA A 200 -6.08 -0.92 -6.72
C ALA A 200 -7.07 -0.53 -7.82
N ILE A 201 -6.57 -0.24 -9.03
CA ILE A 201 -7.40 0.06 -10.21
C ILE A 201 -8.33 -1.11 -10.51
N TYR A 202 -7.82 -2.34 -10.50
CA TYR A 202 -8.63 -3.53 -10.75
C TYR A 202 -9.77 -3.70 -9.73
N MET A 203 -9.49 -3.47 -8.44
CA MET A 203 -10.51 -3.54 -7.39
C MET A 203 -11.55 -2.42 -7.52
N LEU A 204 -11.11 -1.19 -7.79
CA LEU A 204 -12.01 -0.07 -8.05
C LEU A 204 -12.91 -0.34 -9.25
N TYR A 205 -12.35 -0.85 -10.36
CA TYR A 205 -13.10 -1.26 -11.54
C TYR A 205 -14.16 -2.33 -11.21
N ARG A 206 -13.81 -3.32 -10.39
CA ARG A 206 -14.75 -4.36 -9.95
C ARG A 206 -15.91 -3.79 -9.12
N VAL A 207 -15.62 -2.93 -8.14
CA VAL A 207 -16.65 -2.26 -7.34
C VAL A 207 -17.55 -1.42 -8.24
N TRP A 208 -16.95 -0.63 -9.13
CA TRP A 208 -17.66 0.21 -10.09
C TRP A 208 -18.60 -0.59 -11.00
N ARG A 209 -18.21 -1.80 -11.42
CA ARG A 209 -19.07 -2.69 -12.23
C ARG A 209 -20.09 -3.49 -11.40
N GLY A 210 -19.75 -3.83 -10.16
CA GLY A 210 -20.52 -4.70 -9.27
C GLY A 210 -21.64 -3.99 -8.52
N VAL A 211 -21.35 -2.85 -7.91
CA VAL A 211 -22.29 -2.09 -7.08
C VAL A 211 -23.57 -1.70 -7.85
N PRO A 212 -23.50 -1.19 -9.11
CA PRO A 212 -24.71 -0.88 -9.87
C PRO A 212 -25.62 -2.09 -10.11
N ARG A 213 -25.08 -3.31 -10.13
CA ARG A 213 -25.89 -4.53 -10.29
C ARG A 213 -26.67 -4.83 -9.01
N ILE A 214 -26.06 -4.62 -7.85
CA ILE A 214 -26.72 -4.76 -6.55
C ILE A 214 -27.79 -3.67 -6.40
N ASP A 215 -27.47 -2.42 -6.76
CA ASP A 215 -28.42 -1.31 -6.72
C ASP A 215 -29.65 -1.56 -7.60
N ARG A 216 -29.46 -2.08 -8.81
CA ARG A 216 -30.58 -2.49 -9.70
C ARG A 216 -31.46 -3.58 -9.07
N ARG A 217 -30.86 -4.58 -8.41
CA ARG A 217 -31.63 -5.63 -7.72
C ARG A 217 -32.42 -5.06 -6.54
N ILE A 218 -31.82 -4.16 -5.77
CA ILE A 218 -32.51 -3.45 -4.68
C ILE A 218 -33.71 -2.67 -5.24
N ALA A 219 -33.53 -1.95 -6.36
CA ALA A 219 -34.61 -1.24 -7.02
C ALA A 219 -35.75 -2.18 -7.48
N ASP A 220 -35.43 -3.30 -8.14
CA ASP A 220 -36.41 -4.31 -8.55
C ASP A 220 -37.21 -4.85 -7.36
N TYR A 221 -36.56 -5.16 -6.23
CA TYR A 221 -37.23 -5.66 -5.04
C TYR A 221 -38.07 -4.58 -4.35
N ARG A 222 -37.63 -3.32 -4.34
CA ARG A 222 -38.42 -2.19 -3.83
C ARG A 222 -39.68 -1.98 -4.66
N GLU A 223 -39.60 -2.14 -5.99
CA GLU A 223 -40.78 -2.06 -6.86
C GLU A 223 -41.76 -3.21 -6.60
N ARG A 224 -41.26 -4.44 -6.45
CA ARG A 224 -42.09 -5.61 -6.06
C ARG A 224 -42.75 -5.44 -4.69
N LEU A 225 -42.05 -4.81 -3.74
CA LEU A 225 -42.61 -4.53 -2.42
C LEU A 225 -43.79 -3.55 -2.53
N LYS A 226 -43.65 -2.48 -3.32
CA LYS A 226 -44.74 -1.53 -3.59
C LYS A 226 -45.94 -2.22 -4.21
N GLN A 227 -45.74 -3.08 -5.20
CA GLN A 227 -46.82 -3.84 -5.84
C GLN A 227 -47.52 -4.79 -4.86
N ALA A 228 -46.78 -5.49 -4.00
CA ALA A 228 -47.33 -6.40 -3.00
C ALA A 228 -48.04 -5.70 -1.83
N GLN A 229 -47.93 -4.38 -1.71
CA GLN A 229 -48.59 -3.55 -0.69
C GLN A 229 -49.83 -2.82 -1.23
N LEU A 230 -50.08 -2.84 -2.54
CA LEU A 230 -51.27 -2.23 -3.13
C LEU A 230 -52.53 -3.07 -2.80
N PRO A 231 -53.63 -2.43 -2.37
CA PRO A 231 -54.88 -3.13 -2.12
C PRO A 231 -55.48 -3.61 -3.45
N GLY A 232 -55.51 -4.94 -3.66
CA GLY A 232 -56.14 -5.57 -4.82
C GLY A 232 -55.32 -6.66 -5.55
N ALA A 233 -54.14 -7.01 -5.06
CA ALA A 233 -53.31 -8.12 -5.57
C ALA A 233 -53.40 -9.39 -4.70
#